data_AF-A0A957VPK3-F1
#
_entry.id   AF-A0A957VPK3-F1
#
_cell.length_a   1.000
_cell.length_b   1.000
_cell.length_c   1.000
_cell.angle_alpha   90.00
_cell.angle_beta   90.00
_cell.angle_gamma   90.00
#
_symmetry.space_group_name_H-M   'P 1'
#
loop_
_entity.id
_entity.type
_entity.pdbx_description
1 polymer ?
#
loop_
_entity_poly.entity_id
_entity_poly.type
_entity_poly.pdbx_seq_one_letter_code
_entity_poly.pdbx_strand_id
1 'polypeptide(L)' 'MQLEGSYQFQAPRAAVWDALMNPDVLAQALPGGEQMERVGDNEYRAVMNVRVGPVQGKF' A
#
# COMPACT_ATOMS: atom_id res chain seq x y z
N MET A 1 -4.11 13.60 -11.67
CA MET A 1 -3.78 14.27 -10.39
C MET A 1 -2.27 14.16 -10.21
N GLN A 2 -1.60 15.22 -9.76
CA GLN A 2 -0.20 15.19 -9.35
C GLN A 2 -0.20 15.22 -7.81
N LEU A 3 0.28 14.15 -7.17
CA LEU A 3 0.42 14.10 -5.71
C LEU A 3 1.91 14.08 -5.39
N GLU A 4 2.37 15.06 -4.62
CA GLU A 4 3.77 15.16 -4.18
C GLU A 4 3.80 15.27 -2.66
N GLY A 5 4.76 14.60 -2.04
CA GLY A 5 4.95 14.58 -0.59
C GLY A 5 6.28 13.96 -0.23
N SER A 6 6.78 14.29 0.96
CA SER A 6 8.01 13.69 1.49
C SER A 6 7.81 13.34 2.96
N TYR A 7 8.42 12.23 3.37
CA TYR A 7 8.42 11.77 4.75
C TYR A 7 9.81 11.19 5.07
N GLN A 8 10.34 11.51 6.25
CA GLN A 8 11.62 10.97 6.71
C GLN A 8 11.38 9.84 7.71
N PHE A 9 11.88 8.66 7.39
CA PHE A 9 11.87 7.51 8.29
C PHE A 9 13.13 7.51 9.17
N GLN A 10 12.96 7.26 10.47
CA GLN A 10 14.07 6.94 11.37
C GLN A 10 14.45 5.46 11.26
N ALA A 11 14.85 5.04 10.06
CA ALA A 11 15.24 3.66 9.76
C ALA A 11 16.30 3.61 8.65
N PRO A 12 17.11 2.54 8.56
CA PRO A 12 18.05 2.35 7.46
C PRO A 12 17.35 2.32 6.10
N ARG A 13 17.96 2.96 5.09
CA ARG A 13 17.39 3.05 3.73
C ARG A 13 17.02 1.68 3.13
N ALA A 14 17.85 0.67 3.34
CA ALA A 14 17.60 -0.68 2.84
C ALA A 14 16.32 -1.27 3.44
N ALA A 15 16.14 -1.17 4.76
CA ALA A 15 14.94 -1.66 5.43
C ALA A 15 13.67 -0.95 4.95
N VAL A 16 13.74 0.36 4.70
CA VAL A 16 12.61 1.11 4.12
C VAL A 16 12.32 0.63 2.69
N TRP A 17 13.35 0.42 1.87
CA TRP A 17 13.19 -0.07 0.51
C TRP A 17 12.56 -1.46 0.46
N ASP A 18 13.03 -2.39 1.29
CA ASP A 18 12.49 -3.74 1.37
C ASP A 18 11.02 -3.73 1.82
N ALA A 19 10.67 -2.87 2.77
CA ALA A 19 9.30 -2.67 3.21
C ALA A 19 8.38 -2.12 2.10
N LEU A 20 8.87 -1.17 1.31
CA LEU A 20 8.13 -0.61 0.16
C LEU A 20 7.93 -1.62 -0.97
N MET A 21 8.75 -2.67 -1.03
CA MET A 21 8.66 -3.74 -2.02
C MET A 21 7.94 -5.00 -1.48
N ASN A 22 7.47 -4.97 -0.24
CA ASN A 22 6.81 -6.11 0.40
C ASN A 22 5.28 -5.98 0.31
N PRO A 23 4.58 -6.88 -0.43
CA PRO A 23 3.12 -6.84 -0.59
C PRO A 23 2.33 -6.89 0.72
N ASP A 24 2.80 -7.65 1.71
CA ASP A 24 2.12 -7.78 3.00
C ASP A 24 2.18 -6.49 3.81
N VAL A 25 3.30 -5.77 3.71
CA VAL A 25 3.48 -4.45 4.33
C VAL A 25 2.61 -3.42 3.60
N LEU A 26 2.60 -3.44 2.27
CA LEU A 26 1.79 -2.53 1.46
C LEU A 26 0.29 -2.72 1.73
N ALA A 27 -0.20 -3.96 1.81
CA ALA A 27 -1.59 -4.26 2.12
C ALA A 27 -2.03 -3.68 3.48
N GLN A 28 -1.17 -3.76 4.50
CA GLN A 28 -1.44 -3.20 5.82
C GLN A 28 -1.39 -1.67 5.86
N ALA A 29 -0.57 -1.07 4.99
CA ALA A 29 -0.43 0.39 4.90
C ALA A 29 -1.60 1.06 4.15
N LEU A 30 -2.33 0.32 3.31
CA LEU A 30 -3.48 0.83 2.57
C LEU A 30 -4.72 0.96 3.47
N PRO A 31 -5.44 2.09 3.42
CA PRO A 31 -6.69 2.25 4.17
C PRO A 31 -7.72 1.19 3.76
N GLY A 32 -8.04 0.28 4.66
CA GLY A 32 -8.95 -0.82 4.38
C GLY A 32 -8.38 -1.89 3.45
N GLY A 33 -7.05 -2.01 3.31
CA GLY A 33 -6.43 -3.13 2.61
C GLY A 33 -6.75 -4.45 3.30
N GLU A 34 -7.44 -5.35 2.58
CA GLU A 34 -7.85 -6.67 3.10
C GLU A 34 -6.90 -7.77 2.61
N GLN A 35 -6.52 -7.73 1.33
CA GLN A 35 -5.69 -8.78 0.70
C GLN A 35 -4.87 -8.19 -0.46
N MET A 36 -3.66 -8.73 -0.66
CA MET A 36 -2.84 -8.48 -1.84
C MET A 36 -2.26 -9.80 -2.34
N GLU A 37 -2.55 -10.17 -3.58
CA GLU A 37 -2.13 -11.42 -4.22
C GLU A 37 -1.26 -11.11 -5.44
N ARG A 38 -0.12 -11.79 -5.57
CA ARG A 38 0.73 -11.69 -6.76
C ARG A 38 0.09 -12.49 -7.90
N VAL A 39 -0.27 -11.82 -8.98
CA VAL A 39 -0.91 -12.43 -10.15
C VAL A 39 0.00 -12.51 -11.38
N GLY A 40 1.19 -11.90 -11.31
CA GLY A 40 2.19 -11.93 -12.38
C GLY A 40 3.50 -11.30 -11.95
N ASP A 41 4.41 -11.10 -12.90
CA ASP A 41 5.65 -10.38 -12.66
C ASP A 41 5.38 -8.88 -12.48
N ASN A 42 5.63 -8.39 -11.27
CA ASN A 42 5.30 -7.03 -10.84
C ASN A 42 3.81 -6.67 -10.94
N GLU A 43 2.93 -7.68 -10.94
CA GLU A 43 1.48 -7.50 -11.01
C GLU A 43 0.81 -8.10 -9.77
N TYR A 44 -0.05 -7.29 -9.14
CA TYR A 44 -0.75 -7.66 -7.91
C TYR A 44 -2.23 -7.31 -8.00
N ARG A 45 -3.07 -8.20 -7.51
CA ARG A 45 -4.48 -7.94 -7.26
C ARG A 45 -4.65 -7.61 -5.78
N ALA A 46 -5.20 -6.44 -5.50
CA ALA A 46 -5.53 -6.04 -4.14
C ALA A 46 -7.04 -5.97 -3.97
N VAL A 47 -7.50 -6.24 -2.75
CA VAL A 47 -8.89 -5.99 -2.33
C VAL A 47 -8.85 -4.96 -1.21
N MET A 48 -9.58 -3.87 -1.39
CA MET A 48 -9.61 -2.73 -0.47
C MET A 48 -11.04 -2.36 -0.12
N ASN A 49 -11.34 -2.29 1.17
CA ASN A 49 -12.61 -1.83 1.71
C ASN A 49 -12.42 -0.48 2.39
N VAL A 50 -12.48 0.58 1.60
CA VAL A 50 -12.19 1.94 2.06
C VAL A 50 -13.41 2.53 2.75
N ARG A 51 -13.21 3.12 3.93
CA ARG A 51 -14.19 3.97 4.61
C ARG A 51 -13.51 5.23 5.13
N VAL A 52 -13.37 6.23 4.27
CA VAL A 52 -12.73 7.52 4.59
C VAL A 52 -13.71 8.65 4.30
N GLY A 53 -14.33 9.19 5.36
CA GLY A 53 -15.33 10.25 5.24
C GLY A 53 -16.51 9.83 4.34
N PRO A 54 -16.88 10.61 3.31
CA PRO A 54 -17.96 10.26 2.39
C PRO A 54 -17.57 9.20 1.36
N VAL A 55 -16.30 8.80 1.29
CA VAL A 55 -15.82 7.77 0.35
C VAL A 55 -15.91 6.41 1.05
N GLN A 56 -16.88 5.60 0.62
CA GLN A 56 -17.05 4.23 1.07
C GLN A 56 -17.24 3.29 -0.12
N GLY A 57 -16.46 2.20 -0.18
CA GLY A 57 -16.58 1.22 -1.25
C GLY A 57 -15.57 0.09 -1.13
N LYS A 58 -15.89 -1.03 -1.80
CA LYS A 58 -14.98 -2.16 -1.99
C LYS A 58 -14.40 -2.11 -3.40
N PHE A 59 -13.07 -2.16 -3.50
CA PHE A 59 -12.28 -2.02 -4.72
C PHE A 59 -11.33 -3.21 -4.88
#